data_AF-A0A135YX39-F1
#
_entry.id   AF-A0A135YX39-F1
#
_cell.length_a   1.000
_cell.length_b   1.000
_cell.length_c   1.000
_cell.angle_alpha   90.00
_cell.angle_beta   90.00
_cell.angle_gamma   90.00
#
_symmetry.space_group_name_H-M   'P 1'
#
loop_
_entity.id
_entity.type
_entity.pdbx_description
1 polymer ?
#
loop_
_entity_poly.entity_id
_entity_poly.type
_entity_poly.pdbx_seq_one_letter_code
_entity_poly.pdbx_strand_id
1 'polypeptide(L)'
;MMLDIKDKEFFIKADGKSVDFYLEDDMFEIEGKFSVEGDDVFIIVIDAVSHMLKIAGDKLKIGKKYGRFTASRVEDGKTFDLEINRVFIPLVNPSVEDFEREFEKGISQFFNKPDDTLVWYDFETKKWNIEVNKINMYCSGDRYDYDSISEMFEASREYLDGKWQCIYFSAEVEEDEGEF
;
A
#
# COMPACT_ATOMS: atom_id res chain seq x y z
N MET A 1 10.31 -6.14 7.54
CA MET A 1 10.78 -5.34 8.70
C MET A 1 9.56 -4.73 9.42
N MET A 2 8.95 -5.45 10.36
CA MET A 2 7.66 -5.08 10.96
C MET A 2 7.55 -3.59 11.32
N LEU A 3 6.56 -2.91 10.73
CA LEU A 3 6.30 -1.49 10.97
C LEU A 3 6.20 -1.21 12.48
N ASP A 4 6.95 -0.23 13.00
CA ASP A 4 6.85 0.19 14.40
C ASP A 4 6.17 1.55 14.50
N ILE A 5 5.10 1.65 15.30
CA ILE A 5 4.42 2.91 15.59
C ILE A 5 5.34 4.00 16.16
N LYS A 6 6.46 3.59 16.79
CA LYS A 6 7.45 4.52 17.34
C LYS A 6 8.33 5.16 16.26
N ASP A 7 8.27 4.66 15.02
CA ASP A 7 8.97 5.26 13.90
C ASP A 7 8.27 6.56 13.47
N LYS A 8 8.56 7.62 14.22
CA LYS A 8 8.03 8.95 13.93
C LYS A 8 8.39 9.42 12.52
N GLU A 9 9.56 9.04 12.00
CA GLU A 9 9.98 9.46 10.66
C GLU A 9 9.11 8.81 9.58
N PHE A 10 8.73 7.54 9.77
CA PHE A 10 7.77 6.88 8.91
C PHE A 10 6.45 7.63 8.87
N PHE A 11 5.83 7.92 10.02
CA PHE A 11 4.51 8.56 10.04
C PHE A 11 4.52 10.00 9.55
N ILE A 12 5.61 10.75 9.78
CA ILE A 12 5.77 12.10 9.19
C ILE A 12 5.78 12.01 7.66
N LYS A 13 6.48 11.02 7.10
CA LYS A 13 6.50 10.81 5.65
C LYS A 13 5.20 10.20 5.14
N ALA A 14 4.51 9.39 5.95
CA ALA A 14 3.24 8.76 5.61
C ALA A 14 2.06 9.73 5.70
N ASP A 15 2.20 10.89 6.34
CA ASP A 15 1.16 11.89 6.44
C ASP A 15 0.58 12.25 5.06
N GLY A 16 -0.75 12.17 4.97
CA GLY A 16 -1.48 12.38 3.73
C GLY A 16 -1.37 11.27 2.68
N LYS A 17 -0.68 10.15 2.94
CA LYS A 17 -0.71 8.96 2.06
C LYS A 17 -1.94 8.10 2.33
N SER A 18 -2.33 7.32 1.32
CA SER A 18 -3.42 6.36 1.44
C SER A 18 -2.93 5.13 2.19
N VAL A 19 -3.84 4.46 2.89
CA VAL A 19 -3.56 3.26 3.68
C VAL A 19 -4.69 2.26 3.50
N ASP A 20 -4.33 1.03 3.17
CA ASP A 20 -5.22 -0.13 3.21
C ASP A 20 -4.92 -0.89 4.52
N PHE A 21 -5.96 -1.21 5.29
CA PHE A 21 -5.81 -1.79 6.62
C PHE A 21 -7.01 -2.66 7.03
N TYR A 22 -6.79 -3.49 8.05
CA TYR A 22 -7.81 -4.34 8.66
C TYR A 22 -8.02 -3.94 10.13
N LEU A 23 -9.24 -4.10 10.63
CA LEU A 23 -9.60 -3.92 12.04
C LEU A 23 -10.02 -5.26 12.62
N GLU A 24 -9.40 -5.67 13.73
CA GLU A 24 -9.51 -7.03 14.28
C GLU A 24 -9.05 -8.09 13.26
N ASP A 25 -9.25 -9.38 13.54
CA ASP A 25 -8.97 -10.48 12.58
C ASP A 25 -10.06 -10.55 11.47
N ASP A 26 -10.57 -9.40 11.02
CA ASP A 26 -11.58 -9.34 9.97
C ASP A 26 -10.95 -9.44 8.58
N MET A 27 -11.63 -10.12 7.67
CA MET A 27 -11.18 -10.32 6.28
C MET A 27 -11.58 -9.17 5.35
N PHE A 28 -12.20 -8.11 5.88
CA PHE A 28 -12.64 -6.95 5.10
C PHE A 28 -11.66 -5.78 5.20
N GLU A 29 -10.99 -5.49 4.08
CA GLU A 29 -10.08 -4.35 3.94
C GLU A 29 -10.85 -3.02 4.03
N ILE A 30 -10.22 -2.05 4.69
CA ILE A 30 -10.68 -0.67 4.83
C ILE A 30 -9.64 0.23 4.18
N GLU A 31 -10.11 1.16 3.34
CA GLU A 31 -9.29 2.19 2.72
C GLU A 31 -9.37 3.48 3.54
N GLY A 32 -8.23 4.09 3.79
CA GLY A 32 -8.13 5.33 4.54
C GLY A 32 -6.95 6.19 4.12
N LYS A 33 -6.70 7.24 4.90
CA LYS A 33 -5.60 8.18 4.71
C LYS A 33 -4.97 8.54 6.04
N PHE A 34 -3.65 8.49 6.13
CA PHE A 34 -2.96 8.95 7.32
C PHE A 34 -3.13 10.46 7.50
N SER A 35 -3.27 10.86 8.76
CA SER A 35 -3.25 12.25 9.18
C SER A 35 -2.45 12.37 10.48
N VAL A 36 -1.38 13.16 10.46
CA VAL A 36 -0.59 13.48 11.65
C VAL A 36 -1.04 14.82 12.21
N GLU A 37 -1.53 14.82 13.45
CA GLU A 37 -2.00 16.02 14.14
C GLU A 37 -1.21 16.17 15.46
N GLY A 38 -0.13 16.96 15.43
CA GLY A 38 0.78 17.09 16.57
C GLY A 38 1.61 15.81 16.76
N ASP A 39 1.54 15.23 17.96
CA ASP A 39 2.18 13.94 18.27
C ASP A 39 1.28 12.72 17.99
N ASP A 40 0.01 12.96 17.62
CA ASP A 40 -0.96 11.90 17.38
C ASP A 40 -1.03 11.55 15.89
N VAL A 41 -1.20 10.26 15.61
CA VAL A 41 -1.40 9.72 14.27
C VAL A 41 -2.82 9.20 14.16
N PHE A 42 -3.48 9.52 13.05
CA PHE A 42 -4.84 9.11 12.75
C PHE A 42 -4.93 8.44 11.38
N ILE A 43 -5.96 7.62 11.19
CA ILE A 43 -6.46 7.21 9.89
C ILE A 43 -7.84 7.85 9.70
N ILE A 44 -8.00 8.61 8.63
CA ILE A 44 -9.30 9.06 8.14
C ILE A 44 -9.85 7.96 7.24
N VAL A 45 -11.01 7.41 7.59
CA VAL A 45 -11.64 6.32 6.82
C VAL A 45 -12.26 6.89 5.56
N ILE A 46 -11.97 6.27 4.42
CA ILE A 46 -12.42 6.74 3.09
C ILE A 46 -13.45 5.80 2.51
N ASP A 47 -13.14 4.50 2.47
CA ASP A 47 -14.03 3.50 1.88
C ASP A 47 -13.89 2.14 2.57
N ALA A 48 -14.98 1.40 2.60
CA ALA A 48 -15.04 0.00 3.02
C ALA A 48 -16.43 -0.54 2.73
N VAL A 49 -16.60 -1.86 2.88
CA VAL A 49 -17.94 -2.45 2.92
C VAL A 49 -18.78 -1.82 4.04
N SER A 50 -20.07 -1.62 3.77
CA SER A 50 -20.94 -0.76 4.60
C SER A 50 -20.96 -1.09 6.10
N HIS A 51 -20.84 -2.37 6.48
CA HIS A 51 -20.80 -2.74 7.89
C HIS A 51 -19.47 -2.37 8.56
N MET A 52 -18.35 -2.42 7.83
CA MET A 52 -17.05 -1.98 8.31
C MET A 52 -16.98 -0.47 8.47
N LEU A 53 -17.58 0.31 7.57
CA LEU A 53 -17.69 1.77 7.77
C LEU A 53 -18.40 2.12 9.08
N LYS A 54 -19.46 1.39 9.43
CA LYS A 54 -20.17 1.58 10.71
C LYS A 54 -19.33 1.16 11.92
N ILE A 55 -18.48 0.15 11.76
CA ILE A 55 -17.58 -0.32 12.82
C ILE A 55 -16.43 0.67 13.01
N ALA A 56 -15.77 1.09 11.94
CA ALA A 56 -14.61 1.96 11.98
C ALA A 56 -14.96 3.41 12.35
N GLY A 57 -16.11 3.92 11.90
CA GLY A 57 -16.42 5.35 11.94
C GLY A 57 -15.52 6.14 10.98
N ASP A 58 -15.52 7.46 11.10
CA ASP A 58 -14.85 8.34 10.12
C ASP A 58 -13.37 8.58 10.43
N LYS A 59 -12.97 8.47 11.71
CA LYS A 59 -11.62 8.79 12.17
C LYS A 59 -11.17 7.88 13.32
N LEU A 60 -10.01 7.28 13.13
CA LEU A 60 -9.38 6.36 14.06
C LEU A 60 -8.06 6.93 14.54
N LYS A 61 -7.84 6.97 15.86
CA LYS A 61 -6.56 7.29 16.47
C LYS A 61 -5.70 6.03 16.55
N ILE A 62 -4.48 6.10 16.04
CA ILE A 62 -3.55 4.99 16.07
C ILE A 62 -2.80 4.98 17.41
N GLY A 63 -2.66 3.79 18.00
CA GLY A 63 -1.95 3.56 19.24
C GLY A 63 -1.20 2.22 19.24
N LYS A 64 -0.59 1.91 20.38
CA LYS A 64 0.09 0.63 20.60
C LYS A 64 -0.45 -0.02 21.85
N LYS A 65 -0.71 -1.33 21.80
CA LYS A 65 -0.96 -2.14 22.98
C LYS A 65 -0.29 -3.50 22.84
N TYR A 66 0.48 -3.90 23.85
CA TYR A 66 1.19 -5.19 23.89
C TYR A 66 2.03 -5.52 22.64
N GLY A 67 2.65 -4.51 22.02
CA GLY A 67 3.47 -4.71 20.83
C GLY A 67 2.71 -4.55 19.51
N ARG A 68 1.38 -4.56 19.51
CA ARG A 68 0.53 -4.46 18.32
C ARG A 68 0.03 -3.04 18.09
N PHE A 69 -0.24 -2.71 16.83
CA PHE A 69 -1.00 -1.51 16.48
C PHE A 69 -2.44 -1.65 16.95
N THR A 70 -3.01 -0.54 17.38
CA THR A 70 -4.42 -0.43 17.72
C THR A 70 -5.03 0.78 17.06
N ALA A 71 -6.30 0.70 16.71
CA ALA A 71 -7.09 1.82 16.23
C ALA A 71 -8.20 2.13 17.26
N SER A 72 -8.28 3.35 17.75
CA SER A 72 -9.33 3.79 18.67
C SER A 72 -10.24 4.79 17.99
N ARG A 73 -11.56 4.55 17.99
CA ARG A 73 -12.54 5.52 17.53
C ARG A 73 -12.49 6.78 18.37
N VAL A 74 -12.43 7.93 17.69
CA VAL A 74 -12.38 9.23 18.37
C VAL A 74 -13.70 9.54 19.08
N GLU A 75 -14.83 9.04 18.55
CA GLU A 75 -16.17 9.35 19.06
C GLU A 75 -16.50 8.67 20.40
N ASP A 76 -16.17 7.38 20.53
CA ASP A 76 -16.59 6.55 21.67
C ASP A 76 -15.45 5.80 22.37
N GLY A 77 -14.22 5.91 21.87
CA GLY A 77 -13.04 5.27 22.44
C GLY A 77 -12.98 3.75 22.26
N LYS A 78 -13.91 3.12 21.51
CA LYS A 78 -13.80 1.70 21.18
C LYS A 78 -12.47 1.47 20.46
N THR A 79 -11.72 0.48 20.94
CA THR A 79 -10.37 0.17 20.44
C THR A 79 -10.37 -1.20 19.79
N PHE A 80 -9.71 -1.28 18.64
CA PHE A 80 -9.54 -2.45 17.79
C PHE A 80 -8.06 -2.80 17.68
N ASP A 81 -7.76 -4.07 17.44
CA ASP A 81 -6.46 -4.44 16.87
C ASP A 81 -6.43 -3.90 15.43
N LEU A 82 -5.28 -3.38 15.01
CA LEU A 82 -5.09 -2.77 13.70
C LEU A 82 -3.96 -3.49 12.97
N GLU A 83 -4.22 -3.87 11.73
CA GLU A 83 -3.21 -4.39 10.82
C GLU A 83 -3.12 -3.47 9.60
N ILE A 84 -1.95 -2.86 9.39
CA ILE A 84 -1.70 -2.02 8.22
C ILE A 84 -1.20 -2.95 7.12
N ASN A 85 -2.02 -3.14 6.09
CA ASN A 85 -1.66 -3.95 4.94
C ASN A 85 -0.68 -3.20 4.04
N ARG A 86 -1.04 -1.96 3.68
CA ARG A 86 -0.32 -1.20 2.67
C ARG A 86 -0.42 0.30 2.89
N VAL A 87 0.65 1.03 2.61
CA VAL A 87 0.68 2.50 2.56
C VAL A 87 1.18 2.91 1.19
N PHE A 88 0.45 3.79 0.53
CA PHE A 88 0.73 4.09 -0.88
C PHE A 88 0.32 5.51 -1.29
N ILE A 89 0.87 5.93 -2.42
CA ILE A 89 0.41 7.11 -3.15
C ILE A 89 -0.46 6.63 -4.32
N PRO A 90 -1.73 7.05 -4.41
CA PRO A 90 -2.60 6.67 -5.51
C PRO A 90 -2.27 7.47 -6.77
N LEU A 91 -2.22 6.79 -7.92
CA LEU A 91 -2.15 7.38 -9.25
C LEU A 91 -3.29 6.84 -10.12
N VAL A 92 -3.75 7.63 -11.07
CA VAL A 92 -4.80 7.24 -12.03
C VAL A 92 -4.29 7.46 -13.44
N ASN A 93 -4.26 6.40 -14.24
CA ASN A 93 -3.67 6.37 -15.58
C ASN A 93 -2.29 7.06 -15.61
N PRO A 94 -1.32 6.55 -14.82
CA PRO A 94 -0.02 7.18 -14.65
C PRO A 94 0.72 7.31 -15.98
N SER A 95 1.53 8.36 -16.08
CA SER A 95 2.51 8.56 -17.13
C SER A 95 3.88 7.98 -16.75
N VAL A 96 4.80 7.92 -17.72
CA VAL A 96 6.21 7.58 -17.46
C VAL A 96 6.79 8.52 -16.39
N GLU A 97 6.51 9.82 -16.52
CA GLU A 97 7.00 10.85 -15.61
C GLU A 97 6.44 10.68 -14.19
N ASP A 98 5.25 10.10 -14.03
CA ASP A 98 4.71 9.80 -12.71
C ASP A 98 5.50 8.69 -12.02
N PHE A 99 5.82 7.60 -12.74
CA PHE A 99 6.61 6.49 -12.20
C PHE A 99 8.04 6.93 -11.89
N GLU A 100 8.67 7.67 -12.79
CA GLU A 100 10.01 8.21 -12.60
C GLU A 100 10.07 9.11 -11.36
N ARG A 101 9.11 10.03 -11.21
CA ARG A 101 9.05 10.95 -10.07
C ARG A 101 8.88 10.22 -8.74
N GLU A 102 8.04 9.19 -8.67
CA GLU A 102 7.87 8.43 -7.42
C GLU A 102 9.08 7.51 -7.15
N PHE A 103 9.72 6.98 -8.19
CA PHE A 103 10.99 6.24 -8.06
C PHE A 103 12.12 7.10 -7.51
N GLU A 104 12.26 8.34 -7.97
CA GLU A 104 13.22 9.31 -7.42
C GLU A 104 12.99 9.61 -5.93
N LYS A 105 11.76 9.45 -5.44
CA LYS A 105 11.41 9.56 -4.01
C LYS A 105 11.65 8.27 -3.23
N GLY A 106 12.18 7.23 -3.87
CA GLY A 106 12.53 5.94 -3.27
C GLY A 106 11.46 4.86 -3.41
N ILE A 107 10.40 5.07 -4.20
CA ILE A 107 9.39 4.04 -4.45
C ILE A 107 9.84 3.11 -5.57
N SER A 108 10.15 1.85 -5.25
CA SER A 108 10.58 0.86 -6.25
C SER A 108 9.49 -0.14 -6.63
N GLN A 109 8.26 -0.01 -6.11
CA GLN A 109 7.16 -0.94 -6.37
C GLN A 109 5.86 -0.18 -6.64
N PHE A 110 5.11 -0.65 -7.63
CA PHE A 110 3.85 -0.07 -8.09
C PHE A 110 2.85 -1.19 -8.36
N PHE A 111 1.63 -1.07 -7.85
CA PHE A 111 0.62 -2.11 -7.96
C PHE A 111 -0.69 -1.58 -8.56
N ASN A 112 -1.23 -2.28 -9.55
CA ASN A 112 -2.53 -1.99 -10.15
C ASN A 112 -3.57 -2.96 -9.58
N LYS A 113 -4.42 -2.49 -8.66
CA LYS A 113 -5.37 -3.32 -7.91
C LYS A 113 -6.43 -4.01 -8.79
N PRO A 114 -7.08 -3.33 -9.77
CA PRO A 114 -8.05 -3.96 -10.66
C PRO A 114 -7.53 -5.13 -11.50
N ASP A 115 -6.32 -5.00 -12.04
CA ASP A 115 -5.73 -5.95 -12.98
C ASP A 115 -4.66 -6.85 -12.34
N ASP A 116 -4.47 -6.69 -11.02
CA ASP A 116 -3.50 -7.41 -10.21
C ASP A 116 -2.10 -7.43 -10.84
N THR A 117 -1.70 -6.28 -11.36
CA THR A 117 -0.41 -6.10 -12.05
C THR A 117 0.59 -5.47 -11.09
N LEU A 118 1.75 -6.09 -10.94
CA LEU A 118 2.84 -5.60 -10.11
C LEU A 118 4.00 -5.14 -10.99
N VAL A 119 4.51 -3.94 -10.74
CA VAL A 119 5.73 -3.42 -11.33
C VAL A 119 6.74 -3.18 -10.21
N TRP A 120 7.98 -3.63 -10.39
CA TRP A 120 9.05 -3.34 -9.44
C TRP A 120 10.41 -3.21 -10.08
N TYR A 121 11.28 -2.43 -9.43
CA TYR A 121 12.67 -2.32 -9.78
C TYR A 121 13.50 -3.32 -8.98
N ASP A 122 14.21 -4.20 -9.67
CA ASP A 122 15.17 -5.13 -9.09
C ASP A 122 16.55 -4.44 -9.03
N PHE A 123 17.04 -4.20 -7.81
CA PHE A 123 18.30 -3.52 -7.59
C PHE A 123 19.54 -4.38 -7.89
N GLU A 124 19.42 -5.71 -7.90
CA GLU A 124 20.51 -6.62 -8.23
C GLU A 124 20.74 -6.67 -9.73
N THR A 125 19.67 -6.89 -10.49
CA THR A 125 19.72 -6.96 -11.96
C THR A 125 19.67 -5.59 -12.62
N LYS A 126 19.25 -4.56 -11.88
CA LYS A 126 19.03 -3.17 -12.34
C LYS A 126 17.99 -3.08 -13.45
N LYS A 127 16.91 -3.85 -13.31
CA LYS A 127 15.84 -3.94 -14.31
C LYS A 127 14.47 -3.66 -13.72
N TRP A 128 13.60 -3.13 -14.55
CA TRP A 128 12.18 -3.00 -14.26
C TRP A 128 11.47 -4.28 -14.63
N ASN A 129 10.75 -4.87 -13.69
CA ASN A 129 9.95 -6.07 -13.88
C ASN A 129 8.47 -5.66 -13.87
N ILE A 130 7.69 -6.29 -14.73
CA ILE A 130 6.22 -6.28 -14.66
C ILE A 130 5.75 -7.72 -14.58
N GLU A 131 4.83 -7.99 -13.67
CA GLU A 131 4.09 -9.24 -13.57
C GLU A 131 2.62 -8.94 -13.77
N VAL A 132 2.05 -9.53 -14.83
CA VAL A 132 0.63 -9.40 -15.17
C VAL A 132 -0.06 -10.69 -14.76
N ASN A 133 -0.88 -10.65 -13.72
CA ASN A 133 -1.62 -11.84 -13.30
C ASN A 133 -2.71 -12.20 -14.31
N LYS A 134 -2.69 -13.45 -14.76
CA LYS A 134 -3.80 -14.02 -15.52
C LYS A 134 -4.88 -14.39 -14.52
N ILE A 135 -6.11 -13.91 -14.73
CA ILE A 135 -7.34 -14.23 -13.96
C ILE A 135 -7.68 -15.75 -13.96
N ASN A 136 -6.82 -16.62 -14.49
CA ASN A 136 -7.05 -18.06 -14.64
C ASN A 136 -6.07 -18.88 -13.78
N MET A 137 -6.44 -19.15 -12.51
CA MET A 137 -6.10 -20.34 -11.68
C MET A 137 -4.66 -20.93 -11.63
N TYR A 138 -3.67 -20.35 -12.29
CA TYR A 138 -2.26 -20.75 -12.25
C TYR A 138 -1.46 -19.66 -11.55
N CYS A 139 -0.75 -20.03 -10.48
CA CYS A 139 -0.05 -19.14 -9.56
C CYS A 139 1.21 -18.46 -10.13
N SER A 140 1.20 -18.05 -11.40
CA SER A 140 2.30 -17.29 -12.00
C SER A 140 1.78 -16.40 -13.13
N GLY A 141 1.86 -15.08 -12.95
CA GLY A 141 1.59 -14.13 -14.02
C GLY A 141 2.62 -14.23 -15.16
N ASP A 142 2.32 -13.60 -16.30
CA ASP A 142 3.35 -13.41 -17.32
C ASP A 142 4.30 -12.31 -16.81
N ARG A 143 5.60 -12.62 -16.75
CA ARG A 143 6.63 -11.71 -16.28
C ARG A 143 7.52 -11.23 -17.42
N TYR A 144 7.78 -9.93 -17.44
CA TYR A 144 8.65 -9.27 -18.42
C TYR A 144 9.64 -8.35 -17.71
N ASP A 145 10.83 -8.18 -18.29
CA ASP A 145 11.87 -7.29 -17.79
C ASP A 145 12.30 -6.25 -18.83
N TYR A 146 12.63 -5.05 -18.35
CA TYR A 146 12.99 -3.88 -19.16
C TYR A 146 14.17 -3.14 -18.55
N ASP A 147 14.94 -2.46 -19.39
CA ASP A 147 16.09 -1.67 -18.95
C ASP A 147 15.67 -0.29 -18.42
N SER A 148 14.44 0.17 -18.71
CA SER A 148 13.92 1.46 -18.25
C SER A 148 12.39 1.50 -18.10
N ILE A 149 11.89 2.47 -17.31
CA ILE A 149 10.45 2.77 -17.21
C ILE A 149 9.88 3.13 -18.59
N SER A 150 10.58 3.95 -19.36
CA SER A 150 10.14 4.34 -20.71
C SER A 150 9.92 3.14 -21.62
N GLU A 151 10.88 2.21 -21.67
CA GLU A 151 10.77 0.97 -22.46
C GLU A 151 9.59 0.11 -22.00
N MET A 152 9.41 -0.05 -20.68
CA MET A 152 8.27 -0.76 -20.11
C MET A 152 6.93 -0.12 -20.53
N PHE A 153 6.82 1.20 -20.50
CA PHE A 153 5.60 1.92 -20.90
C PHE A 153 5.29 1.79 -22.39
N GLU A 154 6.32 1.77 -23.25
CA GLU A 154 6.13 1.53 -24.68
C GLU A 154 5.69 0.10 -24.98
N ALA A 155 6.28 -0.89 -24.32
CA ALA A 155 6.04 -2.31 -24.58
C ALA A 155 4.75 -2.85 -23.93
N SER A 156 4.34 -2.31 -22.78
CA SER A 156 3.29 -2.86 -21.92
C SER A 156 2.13 -1.89 -21.68
N ARG A 157 1.94 -0.92 -22.57
CA ARG A 157 0.93 0.14 -22.45
C ARG A 157 -0.48 -0.36 -22.11
N GLU A 158 -0.87 -1.51 -22.65
CA GLU A 158 -2.19 -2.10 -22.44
C GLU A 158 -2.47 -2.50 -20.98
N TYR A 159 -1.43 -2.67 -20.15
CA TYR A 159 -1.53 -3.04 -18.74
C TYR A 159 -1.35 -1.85 -17.78
N LEU A 160 -1.02 -0.66 -18.30
CA LEU A 160 -0.58 0.49 -17.50
C LEU A 160 -1.67 1.55 -17.28
N ASP A 161 -2.80 1.46 -17.97
CA ASP A 161 -4.00 2.23 -17.64
C ASP A 161 -4.64 1.66 -16.37
N GLY A 162 -5.26 2.51 -15.54
CA GLY A 162 -5.96 2.06 -14.33
C GLY A 162 -5.62 2.84 -13.07
N LYS A 163 -5.86 2.21 -11.92
CA LYS A 163 -5.63 2.80 -10.60
C LYS A 163 -4.41 2.14 -9.96
N TRP A 164 -3.33 2.90 -9.89
CA TRP A 164 -2.05 2.43 -9.39
C TRP A 164 -1.80 2.89 -7.95
N GLN A 165 -1.15 2.03 -7.20
CA GLN A 165 -0.69 2.25 -5.84
C GLN A 165 0.84 2.24 -5.86
N CYS A 166 1.46 3.41 -5.70
CA CYS A 166 2.91 3.52 -5.50
C CYS A 166 3.24 3.10 -4.06
N ILE A 167 3.85 1.93 -3.90
CA ILE A 167 3.97 1.25 -2.60
C ILE A 167 5.05 1.90 -1.75
N TYR A 168 4.63 2.58 -0.69
CA TYR A 168 5.53 3.15 0.32
C TYR A 168 5.83 2.13 1.43
N PHE A 169 4.85 1.28 1.75
CA PHE A 169 4.98 0.15 2.67
C PHE A 169 3.98 -0.93 2.26
N SER A 170 4.35 -2.19 2.39
CA SER A 170 3.45 -3.34 2.25
C SER A 170 3.87 -4.42 3.24
N ALA A 171 2.93 -5.00 3.97
CA ALA A 171 3.17 -6.10 4.89
C ALA A 171 3.59 -7.39 4.14
N GLU A 172 3.08 -7.60 2.92
CA GLU A 172 3.36 -8.79 2.09
C GLU A 172 4.86 -8.92 1.72
N VAL A 173 5.56 -7.80 1.53
CA VAL A 173 6.99 -7.77 1.17
C VAL A 173 7.86 -8.23 2.35
N GLU A 174 7.30 -8.32 3.56
CA GLU A 174 8.04 -8.76 4.74
C GLU A 174 8.07 -10.27 4.95
N GLU A 175 7.15 -11.02 4.34
CA GLU A 175 7.14 -12.48 4.45
C GLU A 175 8.21 -13.14 3.57
N ASP A 176 8.66 -12.46 2.50
CA ASP A 176 9.71 -12.94 1.59
C ASP A 176 11.15 -12.81 2.14
N GLU A 177 11.35 -12.27 3.34
CA GLU A 177 12.64 -12.45 4.06
C GLU A 177 12.75 -13.86 4.70
N GLY A 178 11.77 -14.75 4.47
CA GLY A 178 11.73 -16.14 4.89
C GLY A 178 11.91 -17.15 3.75
N GLU A 179 13.16 -17.62 3.61
CA GLU A 179 13.60 -18.90 3.01
C GLU A 179 13.60 -19.08 1.47
N PHE A 180 14.81 -19.13 0.91
CA PHE A 180 15.31 -20.32 0.20
C PHE A 180 16.76 -20.62 0.57
#